data_AF-A0A9P9F716-F1
#
_entry.id   AF-A0A9P9F716-F1
#
_cell.length_a   1.000
_cell.length_b   1.000
_cell.length_c   1.000
_cell.angle_alpha   90.00
_cell.angle_beta   90.00
_cell.angle_gamma   90.00
#
_symmetry.space_group_name_H-M   'P 1'
#
loop_
_entity.id
_entity.type
_entity.pdbx_description
1 polymer ?
#
loop_
_entity_poly.entity_id
_entity_poly.type
_entity_poly.pdbx_seq_one_letter_code
_entity_poly.pdbx_strand_id
1 'polypeptide(L)' 'MPDQYTYKSSGTNSQGNHYCARDYGSSASNSNSYHYSNSDGSYYYSNPNGSTYRNNGNGGSTYTAPSGNSSGSSGGNKK' A
#
# COMPACT_ATOMS: atom_id res chain seq x y z
N MET A 1 -17.19 -13.95 3.49
CA MET A 1 -17.70 -12.56 3.47
C MET A 1 -16.93 -11.85 2.38
N PRO A 2 -17.52 -11.47 1.25
CA PRO A 2 -16.72 -10.82 0.24
C PRO A 2 -16.91 -9.32 0.38
N ASP A 3 -15.96 -8.65 1.02
CA ASP A 3 -15.65 -7.27 0.67
C ASP A 3 -15.13 -7.33 -0.77
N GLN A 4 -16.08 -7.38 -1.73
CA GLN A 4 -15.81 -7.50 -3.16
C GLN A 4 -15.19 -6.19 -3.62
N TYR A 5 -13.90 -6.04 -3.40
CA TYR A 5 -13.18 -4.98 -4.08
C TYR A 5 -13.12 -5.33 -5.56
N THR A 6 -13.43 -4.36 -6.40
CA THR A 6 -13.27 -4.51 -7.85
C THR A 6 -11.84 -4.11 -8.20
N TYR A 7 -11.18 -4.90 -9.05
CA TYR A 7 -9.88 -4.50 -9.59
C TYR A 7 -10.14 -3.42 -10.63
N LYS A 8 -9.71 -2.18 -10.36
CA LYS A 8 -9.82 -1.09 -11.35
C LYS A 8 -8.80 -1.26 -12.46
N SER A 9 -7.56 -1.55 -12.05
CA SER A 9 -6.45 -1.70 -12.97
C SER A 9 -5.32 -2.42 -12.27
N SER A 10 -4.65 -3.32 -12.98
CA SER A 10 -3.42 -3.92 -12.51
C SER A 10 -2.45 -4.08 -13.66
N GLY A 11 -1.16 -3.97 -13.39
CA GLY A 11 -0.14 -4.15 -14.40
C GLY A 11 1.22 -4.40 -13.79
N THR A 12 2.14 -4.79 -14.64
CA THR A 12 3.56 -4.91 -14.30
C THR A 12 4.32 -4.10 -15.33
N ASN A 13 5.20 -3.21 -14.88
CA ASN A 13 6.04 -2.43 -15.78
C ASN A 13 7.28 -3.24 -16.23
N SER A 14 8.03 -2.72 -17.20
CA SER A 14 9.23 -3.40 -17.74
C SER A 14 10.35 -3.62 -16.71
N GLN A 15 10.29 -2.95 -15.56
CA GLN A 15 11.24 -3.11 -14.44
C GLN A 15 10.80 -4.19 -13.44
N GLY A 16 9.67 -4.85 -13.69
CA GLY A 16 9.10 -5.85 -12.81
C GLY A 16 8.30 -5.28 -11.65
N ASN A 17 8.05 -3.96 -11.60
CA ASN A 17 7.21 -3.37 -10.56
C ASN A 17 5.75 -3.65 -10.89
N HIS A 18 5.04 -4.19 -9.91
CA HIS A 18 3.65 -4.55 -10.00
C HIS A 18 2.78 -3.48 -9.34
N TYR A 19 1.66 -3.15 -9.96
CA TYR A 19 0.66 -2.27 -9.40
C TYR A 19 -0.73 -2.86 -9.53
N CYS A 20 -1.56 -2.62 -8.51
CA CYS A 20 -2.95 -3.05 -8.41
C CYS A 20 -3.78 -1.95 -7.78
N ALA A 21 -4.57 -1.25 -8.58
CA ALA A 21 -5.65 -0.38 -8.13
C ALA A 21 -6.91 -1.20 -7.84
N ARG A 22 -7.48 -0.99 -6.66
CA ARG A 22 -8.65 -1.69 -6.14
C ARG A 22 -9.69 -0.66 -5.73
N ASP A 23 -10.95 -0.92 -6.05
CA ASP A 23 -12.09 -0.12 -5.62
C ASP A 23 -12.92 -0.94 -4.62
N TYR A 24 -12.96 -0.49 -3.38
CA TYR A 24 -13.80 -1.08 -2.34
C TYR A 24 -15.22 -0.50 -2.33
N GLY A 25 -15.54 0.36 -3.32
CA GLY A 25 -16.85 0.99 -3.49
C GLY A 25 -17.01 2.27 -2.69
N SER A 26 -18.21 2.86 -2.81
CA SER A 26 -18.54 4.16 -2.20
C SER A 26 -18.59 4.14 -0.67
N SER A 27 -18.55 2.95 -0.04
CA SER A 27 -18.49 2.79 1.42
C SER A 27 -17.07 2.87 1.99
N ALA A 28 -16.05 2.81 1.14
CA ALA A 28 -14.67 2.98 1.57
C ALA A 28 -14.34 4.47 1.73
N SER A 29 -13.75 4.84 2.87
CA SER A 29 -13.21 6.18 3.10
C SER A 29 -12.18 6.58 2.04
N ASN A 30 -11.54 5.59 1.41
CA ASN A 30 -10.64 5.75 0.30
C ASN A 30 -11.02 4.80 -0.85
N SER A 31 -11.73 5.35 -1.82
CA SER A 31 -12.12 4.66 -3.07
C SER A 31 -10.92 4.40 -4.00
N ASN A 32 -9.72 4.83 -3.63
CA ASN A 32 -8.48 4.70 -4.40
C ASN A 32 -7.48 3.81 -3.65
N SER A 33 -7.96 2.65 -3.22
CA SER A 33 -7.08 1.64 -2.64
C SER A 33 -6.10 1.14 -3.70
N TYR A 34 -4.85 1.02 -3.32
CA TYR A 34 -3.78 0.78 -4.28
C TYR A 34 -2.68 -0.04 -3.64
N HIS A 35 -2.17 -1.02 -4.38
CA HIS A 35 -1.01 -1.80 -3.99
C HIS A 35 0.07 -1.63 -5.05
N TYR A 36 1.26 -1.28 -4.59
CA TYR A 36 2.44 -1.13 -5.42
C TYR A 36 3.53 -2.02 -4.86
N SER A 37 4.18 -2.80 -5.70
CA SER A 37 5.27 -3.69 -5.32
C SER A 37 6.40 -3.42 -6.28
N ASN A 38 7.56 -3.04 -5.78
CA ASN A 38 8.74 -2.88 -6.61
C ASN A 38 9.61 -4.13 -6.58
N SER A 39 10.39 -4.31 -7.63
CA SER A 39 11.34 -5.41 -7.73
C SER A 39 12.49 -5.32 -6.71
N ASP A 40 12.78 -4.13 -6.17
CA ASP A 40 13.73 -3.94 -5.05
C ASP A 40 13.18 -4.40 -3.69
N GLY A 41 11.94 -4.89 -3.63
CA GLY A 41 11.29 -5.36 -2.41
C GLY A 41 10.58 -4.28 -1.61
N SER A 42 10.73 -2.99 -1.98
CA SER A 42 9.86 -1.93 -1.47
C SER A 42 8.43 -2.12 -1.96
N TYR A 43 7.46 -1.76 -1.13
CA TYR A 43 6.05 -1.84 -1.49
C TYR A 43 5.25 -0.74 -0.81
N TYR A 44 4.08 -0.45 -1.37
CA TYR A 44 3.17 0.57 -0.89
C TYR A 44 1.74 0.07 -0.93
N TYR A 45 1.03 0.23 0.18
CA TYR A 45 -0.38 -0.03 0.32
C TYR A 45 -1.11 1.28 0.63
N SER A 46 -2.18 1.51 -0.11
CA SER A 46 -3.22 2.48 0.17
C SER A 46 -4.48 1.69 0.48
N ASN A 47 -4.93 1.77 1.72
CA ASN A 47 -6.02 0.97 2.25
C ASN A 47 -7.35 1.71 2.12
N PRO A 48 -8.49 0.97 2.07
CA PRO A 48 -9.81 1.57 1.92
C PRO A 48 -10.27 2.39 3.13
N ASN A 49 -9.67 2.16 4.29
CA ASN A 49 -9.90 2.99 5.48
C ASN A 49 -9.19 4.36 5.39
N GLY A 50 -8.42 4.62 4.31
CA GLY A 50 -7.62 5.84 4.13
C GLY A 50 -6.23 5.78 4.75
N SER A 51 -5.88 4.68 5.42
CA SER A 51 -4.50 4.49 5.88
C SER A 51 -3.59 4.10 4.73
N THR A 52 -2.30 4.40 4.86
CA THR A 52 -1.29 3.97 3.89
C THR A 52 -0.15 3.29 4.63
N TYR A 53 0.51 2.35 3.97
CA TYR A 53 1.66 1.65 4.50
C TYR A 53 2.73 1.61 3.43
N ARG A 54 3.92 2.09 3.74
CA ARG A 54 5.04 2.18 2.82
C ARG A 54 6.21 1.41 3.40
N ASN A 55 6.72 0.44 2.66
CA ASN A 55 7.95 -0.28 2.98
C ASN A 55 9.03 0.15 2.00
N ASN A 56 10.24 0.38 2.52
CA ASN A 56 11.36 0.91 1.77
C ASN A 56 12.25 -0.18 1.16
N GLY A 57 11.90 -1.47 1.30
CA GLY A 57 12.71 -2.63 0.90
C GLY A 57 13.95 -2.88 1.78
N ASN A 58 14.38 -1.85 2.52
CA ASN A 58 15.61 -1.83 3.31
C ASN A 58 15.37 -2.03 4.83
N GLY A 59 14.27 -2.69 5.21
CA GLY A 59 13.88 -2.88 6.62
C GLY A 59 13.15 -1.70 7.26
N GLY A 60 13.07 -0.56 6.59
CA GLY A 60 12.21 0.56 6.97
C GLY A 60 10.77 0.36 6.53
N SER A 61 9.82 0.68 7.40
CA SER A 61 8.41 0.81 7.03
C SER A 61 7.74 1.97 7.76
N THR A 62 6.81 2.62 7.07
CA THR A 62 6.04 3.76 7.54
C THR A 62 4.56 3.46 7.37
N TYR A 63 3.83 3.38 8.46
CA TYR A 63 2.37 3.37 8.47
C TYR A 63 1.85 4.79 8.66
N THR A 64 0.92 5.23 7.83
CA THR A 64 0.23 6.50 7.98
C THR A 64 -1.25 6.23 8.18
N ALA A 65 -1.75 6.58 9.36
CA ALA A 65 -3.17 6.51 9.69
C ALA A 65 -3.99 7.47 8.81
N PRO A 66 -5.29 7.21 8.62
CA PRO A 66 -6.15 8.10 7.84
C PRO A 66 -6.29 9.49 8.48
N SER A 67 -6.03 9.61 9.78
CA SER A 67 -5.95 10.88 10.50
C SER A 67 -4.68 11.69 10.20
N GLY A 68 -3.76 11.17 9.36
CA GLY A 68 -2.48 11.80 9.03
C GLY A 68 -1.32 11.43 9.97
N ASN A 69 -1.61 10.76 11.09
CA ASN A 69 -0.57 10.31 12.00
C ASN A 69 0.30 9.23 11.35
N SER A 70 1.59 9.52 11.19
CA SER A 70 2.55 8.58 10.63
C SER A 70 3.38 7.93 11.74
N SER A 71 3.42 6.61 11.77
CA SER A 71 4.21 5.79 12.67
C SER A 71 5.09 4.89 11.81
N GLY A 72 6.38 5.17 11.79
CA GLY A 72 7.36 4.37 11.05
C GLY A 72 8.26 3.61 12.00
N SER A 73 8.46 2.33 11.70
CA SER A 73 9.58 1.58 12.22
C SER A 73 10.68 1.66 11.17
N SER A 74 11.65 2.55 11.39
CA SER A 74 12.94 2.38 10.73
C SER A 74 13.54 1.13 11.36
N GLY A 75 13.56 0.01 10.63
CA GLY A 75 14.32 -1.18 10.99
C GLY A 75 15.80 -0.85 10.99
N GLY A 76 16.23 -0.05 11.97
CA GLY A 76 17.60 0.02 12.39
C GLY A 76 17.87 -1.27 13.13
N ASN A 77 18.62 -2.17 12.49
CA ASN A 77 19.28 -3.28 13.14
C ASN A 77 19.89 -2.77 14.45
N LYS A 78 19.28 -3.06 15.60
CA LYS A 78 20.00 -3.10 16.86
C LYS A 78 20.85 -4.37 16.79
N LYS A 79 22.08 -4.19 16.33
CA LYS A 79 23.19 -5.13 16.57
C LYS A 79 23.32 -5.39 18.06
#